data_AF-A0A967AI63-F1
#
_entry.id   AF-A0A967AI63-F1
#
_cell.length_a   1.000
_cell.length_b   1.000
_cell.length_c   1.000
_cell.angle_alpha   90.00
_cell.angle_beta   90.00
_cell.angle_gamma   90.00
#
_symmetry.space_group_name_H-M   'P 1'
#
loop_
_entity.id
_entity.type
_entity.pdbx_description
1 polymer ?
#
loop_
_entity_poly.entity_id
_entity_poly.type
_entity_poly.pdbx_seq_one_letter_code
_entity_poly.pdbx_strand_id
1 'polypeptide(L)'
;MTGAASAYYRLAYNLYLIAHNGANIQTRLLNRLRNAEHFPGTFFETQVAAWLIRAGFELDFENESDRSSSHCEFTATHPSSKARFSVEAKSRYPGKDNKNPRRLNVGRQLRLALEKNANHQRLVFLDLNHPVTSEQQAQRILDRTEYRLKSVEGLRIEGQPAPPAYVCITNVSEHYFPEIPQTPIVASFYGFKIPDFLGPFPTIREAVRARERQSEIFMLMRSIETHSRIPSTFDGDLPSSAFSDGTLPRMRIGQFYLVPGPDGNEVPAQLTTATVDTVSREMILGYHDPRTDKAWICKAPMSQAELDDYVQFPDTFFGVHLRQGSKARTPIELFDFMHESYKNTPKEKLLEWMANAPDFDDLKDLSQPELSEIYCERCVYGIVADQERKNSKSSDQRS
;
A
#
# COMPACT_ATOMS: atom_id res chain seq x y z
N MET A 1 -2.76 -19.47 11.25
CA MET A 1 -1.33 -19.69 10.91
C MET A 1 -0.49 -19.28 12.11
N THR A 2 0.40 -20.15 12.60
CA THR A 2 1.32 -19.83 13.71
C THR A 2 2.47 -18.93 13.23
N GLY A 3 3.24 -18.33 14.13
CA GLY A 3 4.39 -17.50 13.78
C GLY A 3 5.45 -18.24 12.95
N ALA A 4 5.72 -19.51 13.26
CA ALA A 4 6.64 -20.35 12.50
C ALA A 4 6.15 -20.59 11.06
N ALA A 5 4.87 -20.94 10.90
CA ALA A 5 4.28 -21.12 9.58
C ALA A 5 4.26 -19.81 8.78
N SER A 6 3.95 -18.68 9.43
CA SER A 6 3.96 -17.37 8.79
C SER A 6 5.35 -17.00 8.28
N ALA A 7 6.40 -17.15 9.11
CA ALA A 7 7.77 -16.88 8.69
C ALA A 7 8.22 -17.75 7.51
N TYR A 8 7.83 -19.04 7.51
CA TYR A 8 8.12 -19.96 6.41
C TYR A 8 7.43 -19.56 5.11
N TYR A 9 6.10 -19.36 5.14
CA TYR A 9 5.34 -19.00 3.95
C TYR A 9 5.68 -17.61 3.42
N ARG A 10 6.08 -16.69 4.30
CA ARG A 10 6.61 -15.37 3.94
C ARG A 10 7.90 -15.49 3.14
N LEU A 11 8.87 -16.30 3.63
CA LEU A 11 10.09 -16.56 2.86
C LEU A 11 9.76 -17.18 1.51
N ALA A 12 8.89 -18.20 1.48
CA ALA A 12 8.50 -18.87 0.25
C ALA A 12 7.86 -17.90 -0.76
N TYR A 13 6.96 -17.03 -0.30
CA TYR A 13 6.31 -16.04 -1.15
C TYR A 13 7.27 -14.96 -1.63
N ASN A 14 8.17 -14.48 -0.76
CA ASN A 14 9.21 -13.53 -1.16
C ASN A 14 10.10 -14.12 -2.25
N LEU A 15 10.55 -15.37 -2.09
CA LEU A 15 11.36 -16.06 -3.09
C LEU A 15 10.59 -16.30 -4.39
N TYR A 16 9.31 -16.65 -4.32
CA TYR A 16 8.44 -16.76 -5.49
C TYR A 16 8.40 -15.45 -6.27
N LEU A 17 8.12 -14.32 -5.60
CA LEU A 17 8.05 -13.01 -6.25
C LEU A 17 9.38 -12.64 -6.90
N ILE A 18 10.49 -12.80 -6.19
CA ILE A 18 11.81 -12.48 -6.73
C ILE A 18 12.14 -13.41 -7.91
N ALA A 19 11.74 -14.69 -7.89
CA ALA A 19 12.06 -15.62 -8.97
C ALA A 19 11.31 -15.29 -10.27
N HIS A 20 10.10 -14.73 -10.16
CA HIS A 20 9.26 -14.38 -11.32
C HIS A 20 9.46 -12.94 -11.80
N ASN A 21 10.10 -12.08 -11.02
CA ASN A 21 10.26 -10.65 -11.34
C ASN A 21 11.71 -10.17 -11.32
N GLY A 22 12.64 -10.93 -10.75
CA GLY A 22 14.06 -10.61 -10.68
C GLY A 22 14.86 -11.48 -11.63
N ALA A 23 15.63 -10.84 -12.54
CA ALA A 23 16.64 -11.56 -13.31
C ALA A 23 17.73 -12.04 -12.36
N ASN A 24 18.06 -13.34 -12.42
CA ASN A 24 19.12 -13.95 -11.62
C ASN A 24 18.98 -13.67 -10.11
N ILE A 25 18.11 -14.42 -9.41
CA ILE A 25 18.32 -14.68 -7.97
C ILE A 25 19.71 -15.28 -7.86
N GLN A 26 20.68 -14.44 -7.56
CA GLN A 26 22.07 -14.83 -7.60
C GLN A 26 22.23 -16.01 -6.65
N THR A 27 22.91 -17.07 -7.09
CA THR A 27 23.24 -18.25 -6.25
C THR A 27 23.76 -17.83 -4.86
N ARG A 28 24.40 -16.65 -4.79
CA ARG A 28 24.83 -15.98 -3.56
C ARG A 28 23.71 -15.63 -2.57
N LEU A 29 22.57 -15.07 -3.00
CA LEU A 29 21.44 -14.78 -2.10
C LEU A 29 20.92 -16.07 -1.46
N LEU A 30 20.77 -17.13 -2.27
CA LEU A 30 20.38 -18.46 -1.77
C LEU A 30 21.45 -19.07 -0.85
N ASN A 31 22.73 -18.88 -1.14
CA ASN A 31 23.82 -19.33 -0.27
C ASN A 31 23.81 -18.58 1.08
N ARG A 32 23.56 -17.27 1.08
CA ARG A 32 23.44 -16.45 2.29
C ARG A 32 22.21 -16.85 3.12
N LEU A 33 21.08 -17.16 2.48
CA LEU A 33 19.90 -17.72 3.16
C LEU A 33 20.17 -19.11 3.78
N ARG A 34 21.06 -19.91 3.19
CA ARG A 34 21.44 -21.22 3.76
C ARG A 34 22.44 -21.11 4.92
N ASN A 35 23.04 -19.93 5.14
CA ASN A 35 23.96 -19.68 6.25
C ASN A 35 23.21 -19.07 7.43
N ALA A 36 23.18 -19.77 8.57
CA ALA A 36 22.47 -19.33 9.78
C ALA A 36 22.94 -17.95 10.31
N GLU A 37 24.22 -17.59 10.16
CA GLU A 37 24.76 -16.31 10.59
C GLU A 37 24.31 -15.14 9.69
N HIS A 38 24.02 -15.40 8.42
CA HIS A 38 23.56 -14.38 7.47
C HIS A 38 22.05 -14.41 7.26
N PHE A 39 21.37 -15.46 7.71
CA PHE A 39 19.95 -15.68 7.46
C PHE A 39 19.05 -14.50 7.88
N PRO A 40 19.13 -13.92 9.10
CA PRO A 40 18.19 -12.87 9.49
C PRO A 40 18.25 -11.62 8.60
N GLY A 41 19.45 -11.14 8.29
CA GLY A 41 19.64 -9.99 7.39
C GLY A 41 19.17 -10.31 5.98
N THR A 42 19.57 -11.47 5.46
CA THR A 42 19.24 -11.89 4.09
C THR A 42 17.74 -12.17 3.93
N PHE A 43 17.08 -12.73 4.96
CA PHE A 43 15.63 -12.88 5.00
C PHE A 43 14.93 -11.52 4.87
N PHE A 44 15.40 -10.51 5.61
CA PHE A 44 14.84 -9.17 5.51
C PHE A 44 15.07 -8.53 4.13
N GLU A 45 16.24 -8.73 3.51
CA GLU A 45 16.49 -8.31 2.13
C GLU A 45 15.46 -8.90 1.15
N THR A 46 15.11 -10.19 1.28
CA THR A 46 14.05 -10.79 0.44
C THR A 46 12.69 -10.15 0.68
N GLN A 47 12.40 -9.74 1.92
CA GLN A 47 11.14 -9.09 2.25
C GLN A 47 11.05 -7.70 1.63
N VAL A 48 12.14 -6.92 1.68
CA VAL A 48 12.21 -5.59 1.07
C VAL A 48 12.07 -5.71 -0.46
N ALA A 49 12.77 -6.64 -1.09
CA ALA A 49 12.64 -6.90 -2.51
C ALA A 49 11.19 -7.25 -2.90
N ALA A 50 10.54 -8.14 -2.14
CA ALA A 50 9.15 -8.51 -2.37
C ALA A 50 8.17 -7.32 -2.24
N TRP A 51 8.37 -6.42 -1.27
CA TRP A 51 7.55 -5.21 -1.13
C TRP A 51 7.66 -4.28 -2.34
N LEU A 52 8.88 -4.09 -2.85
CA LEU A 52 9.13 -3.26 -4.02
C LEU A 52 8.57 -3.87 -5.30
N ILE A 53 8.78 -5.18 -5.54
CA ILE A 53 8.19 -5.89 -6.68
C ILE A 53 6.67 -5.73 -6.68
N ARG A 54 6.02 -5.94 -5.53
CA ARG A 54 4.55 -5.79 -5.41
C ARG A 54 4.08 -4.35 -5.58
N ALA A 55 4.94 -3.38 -5.26
CA ALA A 55 4.68 -1.98 -5.52
C ALA A 55 4.91 -1.58 -6.99
N GLY A 56 5.31 -2.52 -7.85
CA GLY A 56 5.51 -2.32 -9.29
C GLY A 56 6.93 -1.90 -9.68
N PHE A 57 7.90 -2.01 -8.78
CA PHE A 57 9.31 -1.70 -9.10
C PHE A 57 10.01 -2.90 -9.77
N GLU A 58 10.84 -2.58 -10.74
CA GLU A 58 11.87 -3.48 -11.26
C GLU A 58 13.12 -3.38 -10.39
N LEU A 59 13.79 -4.51 -10.13
CA LEU A 59 14.95 -4.58 -9.24
C LEU A 59 16.20 -5.04 -9.98
N ASP A 60 17.27 -4.26 -9.85
CA ASP A 60 18.62 -4.62 -10.25
C ASP A 60 19.47 -4.87 -9.00
N PHE A 61 19.87 -6.13 -8.78
CA PHE A 61 20.74 -6.48 -7.65
C PHE A 61 22.16 -6.01 -7.89
N GLU A 62 22.74 -5.31 -6.90
CA GLU A 62 24.11 -4.81 -7.01
C GLU A 62 25.11 -5.97 -7.08
N ASN A 63 26.22 -5.74 -7.78
CA ASN A 63 27.26 -6.75 -7.89
C ASN A 63 28.11 -6.81 -6.62
N GLU A 64 27.70 -7.63 -5.65
CA GLU A 64 28.43 -7.79 -4.38
C GLU A 64 29.81 -8.49 -4.53
N SER A 65 30.26 -8.85 -5.73
CA SER A 65 31.64 -9.33 -5.95
C SER A 65 32.67 -8.20 -5.97
N ASP A 66 32.23 -6.96 -6.18
CA ASP A 66 33.07 -5.78 -6.02
C ASP A 66 33.28 -5.48 -4.53
N ARG A 67 34.51 -5.63 -4.07
CA ARG A 67 34.93 -5.32 -2.69
C ARG A 67 35.59 -3.95 -2.57
N SER A 68 35.72 -3.21 -3.68
CA SER A 68 36.38 -1.90 -3.71
C SER A 68 35.52 -0.79 -3.11
N SER A 69 34.19 -0.99 -3.05
CA SER A 69 33.28 -0.10 -2.33
C SER A 69 32.11 -0.82 -1.67
N SER A 70 31.52 -0.18 -0.66
CA SER A 70 30.28 -0.64 -0.05
C SER A 70 29.07 -0.03 -0.78
N HIS A 71 28.30 -0.87 -1.47
CA HIS A 71 27.10 -0.47 -2.20
C HIS A 71 25.82 -0.74 -1.39
N CYS A 72 24.73 -0.14 -1.85
CA CYS A 72 23.37 -0.53 -1.47
C CYS A 72 23.06 -1.97 -1.93
N GLU A 73 22.01 -2.59 -1.38
CA GLU A 73 21.67 -4.00 -1.69
C GLU A 73 21.16 -4.16 -3.13
N PHE A 74 20.34 -3.21 -3.61
CA PHE A 74 19.83 -3.21 -4.98
C PHE A 74 19.37 -1.81 -5.40
N THR A 75 19.24 -1.61 -6.71
CA THR A 75 18.59 -0.46 -7.31
C THR A 75 17.15 -0.81 -7.67
N ALA A 76 16.18 -0.01 -7.22
CA ALA A 76 14.77 -0.14 -7.56
C ALA A 76 14.37 0.93 -8.57
N THR A 77 13.75 0.53 -9.68
CA THR A 77 13.31 1.41 -10.76
C THR A 77 11.81 1.30 -10.94
N HIS A 78 11.09 2.42 -10.90
CA HIS A 78 9.66 2.45 -11.20
C HIS A 78 9.45 2.62 -12.71
N PRO A 79 8.83 1.66 -13.44
CA PRO A 79 8.86 1.65 -14.90
C PRO A 79 8.16 2.82 -15.57
N SER A 80 7.06 3.33 -15.00
CA SER A 80 6.27 4.41 -15.63
C SER A 80 6.89 5.79 -15.42
N SER A 81 7.32 6.11 -14.21
CA SER A 81 7.91 7.41 -13.87
C SER A 81 9.41 7.49 -14.06
N LYS A 82 10.08 6.33 -14.21
CA LYS A 82 11.55 6.19 -14.27
C LYS A 82 12.28 6.64 -13.02
N ALA A 83 11.57 6.85 -11.90
CA ALA A 83 12.19 7.11 -10.61
C ALA A 83 13.08 5.92 -10.22
N ARG A 84 14.30 6.21 -9.74
CA ARG A 84 15.28 5.22 -9.33
C ARG A 84 15.70 5.46 -7.89
N PHE A 85 15.84 4.38 -7.13
CA PHE A 85 16.22 4.42 -5.73
C PHE A 85 17.37 3.45 -5.45
N SER A 86 18.38 3.90 -4.71
CA SER A 86 19.40 3.03 -4.13
C SER A 86 18.86 2.51 -2.80
N VAL A 87 18.62 1.20 -2.73
CA VAL A 87 17.91 0.57 -1.62
C VAL A 87 18.88 -0.09 -0.64
N GLU A 88 18.82 0.32 0.62
CA GLU A 88 19.56 -0.35 1.70
C GLU A 88 18.58 -1.03 2.66
N ALA A 89 18.78 -2.32 2.93
CA ALA A 89 18.02 -3.06 3.94
C ALA A 89 18.89 -3.34 5.17
N LYS A 90 18.42 -2.91 6.35
CA LYS A 90 19.07 -3.20 7.64
C LYS A 90 18.07 -3.81 8.61
N SER A 91 18.27 -5.08 8.96
CA SER A 91 17.58 -5.71 10.07
C SER A 91 18.49 -5.83 11.29
N ARG A 92 17.89 -5.66 12.47
CA ARG A 92 18.55 -5.97 13.73
C ARG A 92 18.63 -7.48 13.92
N TYR A 93 19.84 -7.99 14.12
CA TYR A 93 20.07 -9.39 14.44
C TYR A 93 19.34 -9.84 15.71
N PRO A 94 18.68 -11.01 15.71
CA PRO A 94 17.95 -11.48 16.87
C PRO A 94 18.89 -11.82 18.04
N GLY A 95 18.53 -11.44 19.27
CA GLY A 95 19.34 -11.73 20.46
C GLY A 95 18.89 -11.02 21.73
N LYS A 96 19.63 -11.20 22.83
CA LYS A 96 19.30 -10.63 24.16
C LYS A 96 19.16 -9.11 24.14
N ASP A 97 19.94 -8.41 23.32
CA ASP A 97 19.88 -6.94 23.20
C ASP A 97 18.63 -6.43 22.49
N ASN A 98 17.91 -7.28 21.73
CA ASN A 98 16.66 -6.89 21.09
C ASN A 98 15.47 -6.84 22.04
N LYS A 99 15.61 -7.37 23.27
CA LYS A 99 14.56 -7.32 24.30
C LYS A 99 14.50 -5.97 25.03
N ASN A 100 15.51 -5.12 24.90
CA ASN A 100 15.54 -3.82 25.54
C ASN A 100 15.18 -2.70 24.54
N PRO A 101 13.94 -2.17 24.58
CA PRO A 101 13.52 -1.11 23.66
C PRO A 101 14.24 0.22 23.88
N ARG A 102 15.07 0.37 24.93
CA ARG A 102 15.92 1.56 25.13
C ARG A 102 17.20 1.52 24.28
N ARG A 103 17.55 0.36 23.69
CA ARG A 103 18.76 0.14 22.87
C ARG A 103 18.47 0.10 21.36
N LEU A 104 17.41 0.75 20.91
CA LEU A 104 17.11 0.91 19.49
C LEU A 104 18.18 1.81 18.84
N ASN A 105 19.26 1.19 18.33
CA ASN A 105 20.40 1.88 17.71
C ASN A 105 20.07 2.39 16.29
N VAL A 106 18.86 2.95 16.10
CA VAL A 106 18.31 3.36 14.80
C VAL A 106 19.19 4.40 14.13
N GLY A 107 19.63 5.43 14.87
CA GLY A 107 20.52 6.46 14.32
C GLY A 107 21.85 5.90 13.81
N ARG A 108 22.40 4.86 14.45
CA ARG A 108 23.60 4.17 13.98
C ARG A 108 23.31 3.38 12.70
N GLN A 109 22.19 2.65 12.64
CA GLN A 109 21.82 1.89 11.45
C GLN A 109 21.55 2.82 10.25
N LEU A 110 20.84 3.93 10.47
CA LEU A 110 20.66 4.95 9.45
C LEU A 110 22.01 5.49 8.98
N ARG A 111 22.92 5.87 9.89
CA ARG A 111 24.26 6.33 9.51
C ARG A 111 25.00 5.32 8.63
N LEU A 112 25.05 4.04 9.03
CA LEU A 112 25.71 2.98 8.27
C LEU A 112 25.08 2.79 6.89
N ALA A 113 23.75 2.94 6.77
CA ALA A 113 23.05 2.91 5.50
C ALA A 113 23.41 4.10 4.61
N LEU A 114 23.48 5.31 5.18
CA LEU A 114 23.78 6.53 4.45
C LEU A 114 25.27 6.65 4.06
N GLU A 115 26.17 5.96 4.78
CA GLU A 115 27.61 5.84 4.44
C GLU A 115 27.85 4.99 3.19
N LYS A 116 26.87 4.18 2.75
CA LYS A 116 26.99 3.41 1.50
C LYS A 116 27.02 4.33 0.27
N ASN A 117 27.78 3.88 -0.74
CA ASN A 117 27.75 4.47 -2.06
C ASN A 117 26.39 4.22 -2.70
N ALA A 118 25.75 5.29 -3.14
CA ALA A 118 24.42 5.28 -3.74
C ALA A 118 24.44 6.18 -4.98
N ASN A 119 23.98 5.63 -6.11
CA ASN A 119 23.91 6.34 -7.39
C ASN A 119 22.58 7.08 -7.60
N HIS A 120 21.60 6.80 -6.74
CA HIS A 120 20.24 7.30 -6.85
C HIS A 120 19.71 7.82 -5.51
N GLN A 121 18.47 8.30 -5.49
CA GLN A 121 17.81 8.74 -4.26
C GLN A 121 17.76 7.58 -3.26
N ARG A 122 18.02 7.84 -1.98
CA ARG A 122 18.15 6.79 -0.97
C ARG A 122 16.79 6.34 -0.46
N LEU A 123 16.57 5.03 -0.47
CA LEU A 123 15.45 4.38 0.17
C LEU A 123 16.00 3.35 1.18
N VAL A 124 15.87 3.65 2.46
CA VAL A 124 16.46 2.88 3.56
C VAL A 124 15.37 2.14 4.31
N PHE A 125 15.49 0.83 4.42
CA PHE A 125 14.61 -0.01 5.23
C PHE A 125 15.31 -0.39 6.54
N LEU A 126 14.67 -0.06 7.66
CA LEU A 126 15.17 -0.35 9.01
C LEU A 126 14.19 -1.29 9.72
N ASP A 127 14.53 -2.56 9.81
CA ASP A 127 13.79 -3.52 10.62
C ASP A 127 14.27 -3.51 12.07
N LEU A 128 13.36 -3.10 12.95
CA LEU A 128 13.59 -2.98 14.38
C LEU A 128 13.77 -4.34 15.06
N ASN A 129 13.22 -5.39 14.45
CA ASN A 129 13.25 -6.76 14.90
C ASN A 129 13.10 -6.92 16.42
N HIS A 130 12.11 -6.24 16.98
CA HIS A 130 11.81 -6.21 18.40
C HIS A 130 10.65 -7.16 18.68
N PRO A 131 10.77 -8.08 19.66
CA PRO A 131 9.69 -8.97 20.04
C PRO A 131 8.50 -8.16 20.57
N VAL A 132 7.41 -8.09 19.80
CA VAL A 132 6.14 -7.46 20.20
C VAL A 132 5.00 -8.45 20.05
N THR A 133 4.08 -8.42 21.01
CA THR A 133 2.89 -9.30 21.01
C THR A 133 1.58 -8.51 21.01
N SER A 134 1.62 -7.18 21.03
CA SER A 134 0.43 -6.33 20.96
C SER A 134 0.66 -5.04 20.18
N GLU A 135 -0.41 -4.52 19.59
CA GLU A 135 -0.40 -3.26 18.83
C GLU A 135 0.14 -2.09 19.64
N GLN A 136 -0.23 -2.00 20.92
CA GLN A 136 0.25 -0.96 21.82
C GLN A 136 1.78 -1.01 22.02
N GLN A 137 2.38 -2.21 22.05
CA GLN A 137 3.84 -2.33 22.12
C GLN A 137 4.50 -1.92 20.80
N ALA A 138 3.92 -2.34 19.68
CA ALA A 138 4.40 -1.98 18.35
C ALA A 138 4.39 -0.46 18.14
N GLN A 139 3.28 0.22 18.48
CA GLN A 139 3.16 1.67 18.38
C GLN A 139 4.20 2.40 19.23
N ARG A 140 4.38 2.01 20.50
CA ARG A 140 5.39 2.62 21.39
C ARG A 140 6.82 2.54 20.84
N ILE A 141 7.12 1.46 20.12
CA ILE A 141 8.43 1.26 19.50
C ILE A 141 8.59 2.11 18.24
N LEU A 142 7.52 2.27 17.45
CA LEU A 142 7.48 3.22 16.33
C LEU A 142 7.67 4.66 16.79
N ASP A 143 6.86 5.14 17.75
CA ASP A 143 6.93 6.51 18.27
C ASP A 143 8.35 6.85 18.75
N ARG A 144 8.97 5.89 19.46
CA ARG A 144 10.36 6.04 19.93
C ARG A 144 11.36 6.08 18.78
N THR A 145 11.14 5.29 17.75
CA THR A 145 12.01 5.23 16.57
C THR A 145 11.95 6.55 15.79
N GLU A 146 10.75 7.07 15.56
CA GLU A 146 10.53 8.36 14.89
C GLU A 146 11.14 9.51 15.70
N TYR A 147 10.94 9.53 17.02
CA TYR A 147 11.61 10.50 17.90
C TYR A 147 13.13 10.44 17.76
N ARG A 148 13.72 9.24 17.68
CA ARG A 148 15.16 9.06 17.50
C ARG A 148 15.63 9.54 16.13
N LEU A 149 14.89 9.25 15.06
CA LEU A 149 15.19 9.73 13.71
C LEU A 149 15.19 11.26 13.66
N LYS A 150 14.16 11.89 14.23
CA LYS A 150 14.07 13.35 14.36
C LYS A 150 15.25 13.93 15.14
N SER A 151 15.70 13.25 16.20
CA SER A 151 16.85 13.71 17.00
C SER A 151 18.20 13.62 16.26
N VAL A 152 18.28 12.87 15.15
CA VAL A 152 19.51 12.72 14.35
C VAL A 152 19.44 13.45 13.00
N GLU A 153 18.48 14.34 12.78
CA GLU A 153 18.41 15.20 11.59
C GLU A 153 19.71 16.01 11.36
N GLY A 154 20.44 16.34 12.43
CA GLY A 154 21.76 16.97 12.36
C GLY A 154 22.92 16.05 11.95
N LEU A 155 22.67 14.78 11.59
CA LEU A 155 23.71 13.81 11.25
C LEU A 155 24.60 14.31 10.11
N ARG A 156 25.92 14.10 10.28
CA ARG A 156 26.98 14.38 9.30
C ARG A 156 27.78 13.12 9.02
N ILE A 157 28.20 12.96 7.77
CA ILE A 157 29.09 11.89 7.28
C ILE A 157 30.30 12.58 6.68
N GLU A 158 31.50 12.21 7.13
CA GLU A 158 32.76 12.83 6.69
C GLU A 158 32.75 14.37 6.77
N GLY A 159 32.13 14.90 7.82
CA GLY A 159 32.02 16.35 8.04
C GLY A 159 30.97 17.05 7.18
N GLN A 160 30.32 16.38 6.22
CA GLN A 160 29.23 16.93 5.41
C GLN A 160 27.86 16.53 5.95
N PRO A 161 26.79 17.32 5.73
CA PRO A 161 25.43 16.90 6.04
C PRO A 161 25.13 15.53 5.40
N ALA A 162 24.63 14.58 6.21
CA ALA A 162 24.21 13.30 5.66
C ALA A 162 23.13 13.50 4.57
N PRO A 163 23.14 12.70 3.50
CA PRO A 163 22.22 12.85 2.38
C PRO A 163 20.76 12.57 2.79
N PRO A 164 19.77 13.17 2.11
CA PRO A 164 18.36 12.90 2.35
C PRO A 164 18.00 11.46 1.98
N ALA A 165 17.02 10.89 2.67
CA ALA A 165 16.55 9.53 2.43
C ALA A 165 15.08 9.34 2.83
N TYR A 166 14.37 8.51 2.07
CA TYR A 166 13.14 7.88 2.55
C TYR A 166 13.53 6.76 3.49
N VAL A 167 12.98 6.74 4.70
CA VAL A 167 13.25 5.72 5.70
C VAL A 167 11.97 4.95 5.99
N CYS A 168 11.92 3.69 5.58
CA CYS A 168 10.85 2.75 5.93
C CYS A 168 11.27 2.00 7.20
N ILE A 169 10.54 2.22 8.28
CA ILE A 169 10.74 1.56 9.58
C ILE A 169 9.78 0.37 9.62
N THR A 170 10.29 -0.82 9.88
CA THR A 170 9.45 -2.02 9.98
C THR A 170 9.71 -2.77 11.28
N ASN A 171 8.74 -3.56 11.70
CA ASN A 171 8.96 -4.55 12.75
C ASN A 171 8.21 -5.85 12.41
N VAL A 172 8.96 -6.86 11.95
CA VAL A 172 8.43 -8.19 11.62
C VAL A 172 9.00 -9.20 12.61
N SER A 173 8.33 -9.39 13.75
CA SER A 173 8.87 -10.15 14.89
C SER A 173 8.27 -11.53 15.10
N GLU A 174 7.52 -12.06 14.12
CA GLU A 174 6.77 -13.33 14.24
C GLU A 174 7.66 -14.54 14.57
N HIS A 175 8.91 -14.53 14.11
CA HIS A 175 9.87 -15.60 14.36
C HIS A 175 10.29 -15.74 15.84
N TYR A 176 10.07 -14.72 16.68
CA TYR A 176 10.27 -14.85 18.13
C TYR A 176 9.16 -15.66 18.82
N PHE A 177 8.04 -15.86 18.14
CA PHE A 177 6.82 -16.40 18.71
C PHE A 177 6.27 -17.52 17.83
N PRO A 178 7.00 -18.66 17.71
CA PRO A 178 6.70 -19.70 16.75
C PRO A 178 5.28 -20.27 16.88
N GLU A 179 4.75 -20.32 18.10
CA GLU A 179 3.42 -20.86 18.42
C GLU A 179 2.32 -19.81 18.46
N ILE A 180 2.65 -18.51 18.56
CA ILE A 180 1.63 -17.46 18.70
C ILE A 180 1.03 -17.18 17.32
N PRO A 181 -0.31 -17.27 17.18
CA PRO A 181 -0.98 -16.80 15.98
C PRO A 181 -0.89 -15.28 15.91
N GLN A 182 -0.49 -14.75 14.75
CA GLN A 182 -0.57 -13.33 14.39
C GLN A 182 0.11 -12.36 15.38
N THR A 183 1.37 -12.02 15.12
CA THR A 183 2.02 -10.88 15.78
C THR A 183 1.79 -9.60 14.99
N PRO A 184 1.71 -8.43 15.64
CA PRO A 184 1.64 -7.16 14.93
C PRO A 184 2.81 -7.01 13.97
N ILE A 185 2.50 -6.73 12.71
CA ILE A 185 3.46 -6.28 11.72
C ILE A 185 3.19 -4.81 11.51
N VAL A 186 4.19 -3.99 11.77
CA VAL A 186 4.06 -2.54 11.61
C VAL A 186 5.09 -2.02 10.63
N ALA A 187 4.67 -1.03 9.85
CA ALA A 187 5.50 -0.24 8.98
C ALA A 187 5.17 1.24 9.20
N SER A 188 6.19 2.09 9.25
CA SER A 188 6.06 3.55 9.24
C SER A 188 7.08 4.13 8.27
N PHE A 189 6.80 5.32 7.75
CA PHE A 189 7.65 6.00 6.79
C PHE A 189 8.07 7.36 7.35
N TYR A 190 9.34 7.71 7.15
CA TYR A 190 9.93 8.95 7.63
C TYR A 190 10.81 9.57 6.54
N GLY A 191 10.64 10.88 6.31
CA GLY A 191 11.42 11.65 5.35
C GLY A 191 12.63 12.28 6.01
N PHE A 192 13.76 11.55 6.07
CA PHE A 192 14.98 12.09 6.65
C PHE A 192 15.55 13.20 5.75
N LYS A 193 15.51 14.45 6.24
CA LYS A 193 15.81 15.67 5.44
C LYS A 193 14.96 15.82 4.17
N ILE A 194 13.72 15.33 4.18
CA ILE A 194 12.74 15.50 3.10
C ILE A 194 11.50 16.20 3.68
N PRO A 195 11.51 17.55 3.79
CA PRO A 195 10.50 18.29 4.55
C PRO A 195 9.09 18.20 3.96
N ASP A 196 8.96 17.90 2.67
CA ASP A 196 7.68 17.76 1.97
C ASP A 196 7.17 16.31 1.91
N PHE A 197 7.77 15.37 2.65
CA PHE A 197 7.26 13.99 2.77
C PHE A 197 6.57 13.77 4.11
N LEU A 198 5.25 13.51 4.07
CA LEU A 198 4.39 13.33 5.25
C LEU A 198 4.49 14.50 6.27
N GLY A 199 4.87 15.68 5.79
CA GLY A 199 4.97 16.90 6.59
C GLY A 199 3.62 17.59 6.81
N PRO A 200 3.57 18.61 7.66
CA PRO A 200 2.41 19.48 7.75
C PRO A 200 2.27 20.31 6.46
N PHE A 201 1.07 20.34 5.88
CA PHE A 201 0.76 21.15 4.71
C PHE A 201 -0.28 22.23 5.06
N PRO A 202 -0.09 23.48 4.59
CA PRO A 202 -1.07 24.56 4.71
C PRO A 202 -2.44 24.21 4.11
N THR A 203 -2.46 23.46 3.01
CA THR A 203 -3.67 23.13 2.25
C THR A 203 -3.70 21.65 1.86
N ILE A 204 -4.90 21.10 1.61
CA ILE A 204 -5.03 19.71 1.15
C ILE A 204 -4.46 19.58 -0.26
N ARG A 205 -4.61 20.61 -1.10
CA ARG A 205 -4.00 20.63 -2.44
C ARG A 205 -2.48 20.55 -2.38
N GLU A 206 -1.83 21.26 -1.47
CA GLU A 206 -0.38 21.14 -1.29
C GLU A 206 0.02 19.74 -0.82
N ALA A 207 -0.76 19.13 0.08
CA ALA A 207 -0.54 17.75 0.50
C ALA A 207 -0.70 16.76 -0.67
N VAL A 208 -1.73 16.92 -1.51
CA VAL A 208 -1.97 16.11 -2.70
C VAL A 208 -0.83 16.25 -3.70
N ARG A 209 -0.41 17.47 -4.02
CA ARG A 209 0.72 17.73 -4.92
C ARG A 209 2.03 17.16 -4.38
N ALA A 210 2.26 17.24 -3.07
CA ALA A 210 3.42 16.63 -2.43
C ALA A 210 3.39 15.10 -2.54
N ARG A 211 2.21 14.49 -2.33
CA ARG A 211 2.00 13.07 -2.55
C ARG A 211 2.25 12.66 -3.99
N GLU A 212 1.76 13.42 -4.97
CA GLU A 212 1.94 13.15 -6.40
C GLU A 212 3.41 13.20 -6.83
N ARG A 213 4.18 14.20 -6.35
CA ARG A 213 5.63 14.27 -6.60
C ARG A 213 6.40 13.05 -6.08
N GLN A 214 5.81 12.29 -5.18
CA GLN A 214 6.42 11.17 -4.47
C GLN A 214 5.56 9.90 -4.61
N SER A 215 4.80 9.82 -5.70
CA SER A 215 3.76 8.81 -5.93
C SER A 215 4.26 7.38 -5.77
N GLU A 216 5.51 7.11 -6.16
CA GLU A 216 6.15 5.81 -6.11
C GLU A 216 6.37 5.34 -4.67
N ILE A 217 6.70 6.28 -3.77
CA ILE A 217 6.84 5.99 -2.33
C ILE A 217 5.47 5.75 -1.71
N PHE A 218 4.44 6.51 -2.11
CA PHE A 218 3.07 6.25 -1.65
C PHE A 218 2.48 4.94 -2.20
N MET A 219 2.84 4.55 -3.42
CA MET A 219 2.52 3.23 -3.98
C MET A 219 3.19 2.11 -3.17
N LEU A 220 4.46 2.30 -2.79
CA LEU A 220 5.15 1.38 -1.89
C LEU A 220 4.49 1.31 -0.51
N MET A 221 4.14 2.46 0.10
CA MET A 221 3.42 2.50 1.38
C MET A 221 2.14 1.67 1.31
N ARG A 222 1.28 1.94 0.32
CA ARG A 222 0.04 1.20 0.08
C ARG A 222 0.31 -0.28 -0.13
N SER A 223 1.34 -0.62 -0.90
CA SER A 223 1.76 -2.00 -1.16
C SER A 223 2.36 -2.72 0.05
N ILE A 224 2.74 -2.04 1.12
CA ILE A 224 3.10 -2.70 2.38
C ILE A 224 1.84 -2.91 3.23
N GLU A 225 0.96 -1.91 3.28
CA GLU A 225 -0.30 -1.94 4.04
C GLU A 225 -1.28 -3.02 3.53
N THR A 226 -1.58 -3.06 2.23
CA THR A 226 -2.59 -3.95 1.62
C THR A 226 -2.19 -5.43 1.59
N HIS A 227 -0.99 -5.71 2.03
CA HIS A 227 -0.16 -6.82 1.55
C HIS A 227 0.65 -7.42 2.70
N SER A 228 0.33 -7.02 3.92
CA SER A 228 0.86 -7.55 5.19
C SER A 228 0.56 -9.04 5.38
N ARG A 229 -0.50 -9.54 4.72
CA ARG A 229 -0.89 -10.96 4.69
C ARG A 229 -0.24 -11.70 3.54
N ILE A 230 0.16 -12.94 3.82
CA ILE A 230 0.65 -13.89 2.82
C ILE A 230 -0.58 -14.44 2.07
N PRO A 231 -0.61 -14.38 0.72
CA PRO A 231 -1.74 -14.91 -0.02
C PRO A 231 -1.77 -16.44 0.05
N SER A 232 -2.97 -17.03 0.00
CA SER A 232 -3.14 -18.49 0.00
C SER A 232 -2.75 -19.13 -1.34
N THR A 233 -2.67 -18.33 -2.40
CA THR A 233 -2.28 -18.67 -3.76
C THR A 233 -1.21 -17.68 -4.23
N PHE A 234 -0.15 -18.16 -4.88
CA PHE A 234 0.97 -17.29 -5.28
C PHE A 234 0.80 -16.70 -6.69
N ASP A 235 -0.02 -17.34 -7.53
CA ASP A 235 -0.38 -16.93 -8.89
C ASP A 235 -1.50 -15.89 -8.95
N GLY A 236 -2.14 -15.59 -7.81
CA GLY A 236 -3.22 -14.61 -7.71
C GLY A 236 -4.61 -15.19 -7.98
N ASP A 237 -4.76 -16.51 -8.13
CA ASP A 237 -6.07 -17.13 -8.20
C ASP A 237 -6.82 -16.98 -6.87
N LEU A 238 -8.14 -16.86 -6.92
CA LEU A 238 -8.94 -16.78 -5.70
C LEU A 238 -8.90 -18.12 -4.96
N PRO A 239 -8.71 -18.15 -3.63
CA PRO A 239 -8.74 -19.37 -2.83
C PRO A 239 -9.98 -20.24 -3.08
N SER A 240 -11.17 -19.62 -3.16
CA SER A 240 -12.41 -20.34 -3.48
C SER A 240 -12.36 -21.00 -4.85
N SER A 241 -11.65 -20.43 -5.82
CA SER A 241 -11.49 -21.03 -7.15
C SER A 241 -10.43 -22.13 -7.14
N ALA A 242 -9.25 -21.85 -6.58
CA ALA A 242 -8.10 -22.76 -6.58
C ALA A 242 -8.30 -24.02 -5.74
N PHE A 243 -9.11 -23.94 -4.68
CA PHE A 243 -9.37 -25.04 -3.75
C PHE A 243 -10.81 -25.57 -3.81
N SER A 244 -11.62 -25.14 -4.79
CA SER A 244 -12.96 -25.72 -5.00
C SER A 244 -12.89 -27.14 -5.54
N ASP A 245 -13.95 -27.89 -5.30
CA ASP A 245 -14.23 -29.18 -5.94
C ASP A 245 -14.70 -29.05 -7.41
N GLY A 246 -14.68 -27.83 -7.97
CA GLY A 246 -15.04 -27.55 -9.36
C GLY A 246 -16.54 -27.47 -9.64
N THR A 247 -17.39 -27.36 -8.61
CA THR A 247 -18.85 -27.43 -8.76
C THR A 247 -19.50 -26.24 -9.46
N LEU A 248 -18.93 -25.02 -9.38
CA LEU A 248 -19.40 -23.86 -10.13
C LEU A 248 -18.23 -22.95 -10.59
N PRO A 249 -18.18 -22.55 -11.88
CA PRO A 249 -17.16 -21.63 -12.36
C PRO A 249 -17.44 -20.21 -11.84
N ARG A 250 -16.38 -19.55 -11.34
CA ARG A 250 -16.39 -18.14 -10.92
C ARG A 250 -16.97 -17.23 -12.01
N MET A 251 -17.84 -16.30 -11.62
CA MET A 251 -18.37 -15.25 -12.49
C MET A 251 -17.27 -14.26 -12.87
N ARG A 252 -17.07 -14.02 -14.18
CA ARG A 252 -16.03 -13.14 -14.73
C ARG A 252 -16.64 -12.16 -15.73
N ILE A 253 -16.39 -10.87 -15.54
CA ILE A 253 -16.82 -9.83 -16.48
C ILE A 253 -16.14 -10.08 -17.84
N GLY A 254 -16.90 -9.86 -18.91
CA GLY A 254 -16.51 -10.11 -20.29
C GLY A 254 -16.85 -11.52 -20.79
N GLN A 255 -17.15 -12.47 -19.91
CA GLN A 255 -17.55 -13.83 -20.30
C GLN A 255 -19.05 -13.93 -20.63
N PHE A 256 -19.40 -14.92 -21.44
CA PHE A 256 -20.79 -15.24 -21.78
C PHE A 256 -21.33 -16.36 -20.88
N TYR A 257 -22.57 -16.18 -20.43
CA TYR A 257 -23.28 -17.13 -19.60
C TYR A 257 -24.67 -17.37 -20.17
N LEU A 258 -25.20 -18.58 -19.96
CA LEU A 258 -26.59 -18.89 -20.20
C LEU A 258 -27.39 -18.46 -18.97
N VAL A 259 -28.22 -17.44 -19.10
CA VAL A 259 -28.91 -16.80 -17.96
C VAL A 259 -30.38 -16.52 -18.29
N PRO A 260 -31.27 -16.48 -17.30
CA PRO A 260 -32.66 -16.10 -17.52
C PRO A 260 -32.73 -14.64 -18.00
N GLY A 261 -33.27 -14.44 -19.19
CA GLY A 261 -33.58 -13.13 -19.74
C GLY A 261 -34.80 -12.50 -19.06
N PRO A 262 -35.16 -11.25 -19.44
CA PRO A 262 -36.33 -10.55 -18.88
C PRO A 262 -37.65 -11.32 -19.02
N ASP A 263 -37.75 -12.14 -20.07
CA ASP A 263 -38.93 -12.96 -20.36
C ASP A 263 -38.87 -14.36 -19.71
N GLY A 264 -37.89 -14.61 -18.82
CA GLY A 264 -37.70 -15.87 -18.10
C GLY A 264 -37.02 -16.99 -18.91
N ASN A 265 -36.86 -16.83 -20.23
CA ASN A 265 -36.16 -17.78 -21.08
C ASN A 265 -34.65 -17.64 -20.95
N GLU A 266 -33.93 -18.76 -20.98
CA GLU A 266 -32.48 -18.76 -20.98
C GLU A 266 -31.92 -18.18 -22.28
N VAL A 267 -31.03 -17.20 -22.15
CA VAL A 267 -30.35 -16.55 -23.26
C VAL A 267 -28.86 -16.46 -23.00
N PRO A 268 -28.01 -16.72 -24.00
CA PRO A 268 -26.60 -16.39 -23.92
C PRO A 268 -26.42 -14.87 -23.82
N ALA A 269 -25.82 -14.39 -22.73
CA ALA A 269 -25.57 -12.97 -22.50
C ALA A 269 -24.18 -12.76 -21.90
N GLN A 270 -23.57 -11.62 -22.24
CA GLN A 270 -22.26 -11.24 -21.71
C GLN A 270 -22.42 -10.57 -20.35
N LEU A 271 -21.65 -10.99 -19.35
CA LEU A 271 -21.55 -10.27 -18.08
C LEU A 271 -20.73 -8.98 -18.29
N THR A 272 -21.34 -7.82 -18.15
CA THR A 272 -20.70 -6.51 -18.44
C THR A 272 -20.33 -5.74 -17.18
N THR A 273 -21.05 -5.96 -16.09
CA THR A 273 -20.79 -5.31 -14.80
C THR A 273 -21.25 -6.20 -13.65
N ALA A 274 -20.65 -6.03 -12.48
CA ALA A 274 -21.03 -6.78 -11.29
C ALA A 274 -20.68 -6.03 -10.01
N THR A 275 -21.48 -6.26 -8.97
CA THR A 275 -21.21 -5.82 -7.60
C THR A 275 -21.78 -6.84 -6.60
N VAL A 276 -21.45 -6.72 -5.33
CA VAL A 276 -21.91 -7.63 -4.28
C VAL A 276 -22.63 -6.87 -3.19
N ASP A 277 -23.82 -7.37 -2.83
CA ASP A 277 -24.46 -7.01 -1.57
C ASP A 277 -23.96 -7.97 -0.49
N THR A 278 -23.01 -7.49 0.32
CA THR A 278 -22.40 -8.27 1.39
C THR A 278 -23.36 -8.59 2.54
N VAL A 279 -24.47 -7.84 2.67
CA VAL A 279 -25.46 -8.05 3.74
C VAL A 279 -26.36 -9.23 3.37
N SER A 280 -26.90 -9.22 2.15
CA SER A 280 -27.74 -10.31 1.64
C SER A 280 -26.93 -11.51 1.11
N ARG A 281 -25.62 -11.35 0.92
CA ARG A 281 -24.70 -12.36 0.35
C ARG A 281 -25.07 -12.73 -1.09
N GLU A 282 -25.43 -11.72 -1.88
CA GLU A 282 -25.82 -11.87 -3.28
C GLU A 282 -24.86 -11.10 -4.20
N MET A 283 -24.50 -11.72 -5.31
CA MET A 283 -23.94 -11.04 -6.48
C MET A 283 -25.07 -10.36 -7.25
N ILE A 284 -24.86 -9.10 -7.64
CA ILE A 284 -25.72 -8.33 -8.54
C ILE A 284 -24.97 -8.24 -9.88
N LEU A 285 -25.51 -8.87 -10.91
CA LEU A 285 -24.84 -9.14 -12.18
C LEU A 285 -25.57 -8.46 -13.33
N GLY A 286 -24.90 -7.56 -14.04
CA GLY A 286 -25.45 -6.89 -15.23
C GLY A 286 -25.06 -7.64 -16.51
N TYR A 287 -26.06 -8.12 -17.24
CA TYR A 287 -25.89 -8.85 -18.50
C TYR A 287 -26.32 -8.02 -19.70
N HIS A 288 -25.69 -8.25 -20.86
CA HIS A 288 -26.05 -7.68 -22.15
C HIS A 288 -26.15 -8.80 -23.22
N ASP A 289 -27.26 -8.86 -23.94
CA ASP A 289 -27.40 -9.73 -25.13
C ASP A 289 -27.08 -8.90 -26.38
N PRO A 290 -25.91 -9.10 -27.02
CA PRO A 290 -25.52 -8.32 -28.19
C PRO A 290 -26.39 -8.58 -29.42
N ARG A 291 -27.19 -9.65 -29.45
CA ARG A 291 -28.08 -9.96 -30.59
C ARG A 291 -29.35 -9.10 -30.57
N THR A 292 -29.82 -8.78 -29.36
CA THR A 292 -31.06 -8.02 -29.15
C THR A 292 -30.80 -6.61 -28.62
N ASP A 293 -29.55 -6.30 -28.29
CA ASP A 293 -29.08 -5.06 -27.66
C ASP A 293 -29.82 -4.72 -26.36
N LYS A 294 -30.25 -5.77 -25.63
CA LYS A 294 -30.93 -5.63 -24.35
C LYS A 294 -29.96 -5.90 -23.20
N ALA A 295 -30.10 -5.13 -22.12
CA ALA A 295 -29.38 -5.35 -20.87
C ALA A 295 -30.35 -5.53 -19.69
N TRP A 296 -29.96 -6.35 -18.72
CA TRP A 296 -30.75 -6.58 -17.51
C TRP A 296 -29.86 -7.01 -16.34
N ILE A 297 -30.44 -7.05 -15.15
CA ILE A 297 -29.75 -7.43 -13.91
C ILE A 297 -30.30 -8.76 -13.42
N CYS A 298 -29.40 -9.67 -13.08
CA CYS A 298 -29.70 -10.88 -12.36
C CYS A 298 -29.06 -10.83 -10.96
N LYS A 299 -29.59 -11.65 -10.06
CA LYS A 299 -28.97 -11.92 -8.77
C LYS A 299 -28.53 -13.37 -8.70
N ALA A 300 -27.39 -13.62 -8.06
CA ALA A 300 -26.92 -14.97 -7.77
C ALA A 300 -26.47 -15.06 -6.31
N PRO A 301 -26.78 -16.15 -5.59
CA PRO A 301 -26.29 -16.34 -4.23
C PRO A 301 -24.77 -16.53 -4.22
N MET A 302 -24.12 -16.18 -3.11
CA MET A 302 -22.71 -16.42 -2.87
C MET A 302 -22.50 -17.50 -1.82
N SER A 303 -21.51 -18.37 -2.05
CA SER A 303 -20.95 -19.20 -0.98
C SER A 303 -20.21 -18.33 0.05
N GLN A 304 -19.99 -18.88 1.25
CA GLN A 304 -19.17 -18.19 2.26
C GLN A 304 -17.73 -17.96 1.77
N ALA A 305 -17.16 -18.92 1.04
CA ALA A 305 -15.81 -18.82 0.50
C ALA A 305 -15.68 -17.70 -0.56
N GLU A 306 -16.68 -17.56 -1.45
CA GLU A 306 -16.72 -16.45 -2.40
C GLU A 306 -16.90 -15.10 -1.71
N LEU A 307 -17.71 -15.05 -0.64
CA LEU A 307 -17.89 -13.83 0.14
C LEU A 307 -16.58 -13.43 0.83
N ASP A 308 -15.86 -14.39 1.43
CA ASP A 308 -14.57 -14.15 2.07
C ASP A 308 -13.54 -13.65 1.05
N ASP A 309 -13.51 -14.25 -0.14
CA ASP A 309 -12.67 -13.80 -1.25
C ASP A 309 -13.04 -12.42 -1.77
N TYR A 310 -14.34 -12.10 -1.89
CA TYR A 310 -14.80 -10.76 -2.27
C TYR A 310 -14.42 -9.72 -1.23
N VAL A 311 -14.60 -10.01 0.06
CA VAL A 311 -14.20 -9.11 1.15
C VAL A 311 -12.70 -8.86 1.11
N GLN A 312 -11.90 -9.87 0.75
CA GLN A 312 -10.45 -9.75 0.67
C GLN A 312 -9.97 -9.05 -0.61
N PHE A 313 -10.60 -9.31 -1.75
CA PHE A 313 -10.17 -8.86 -3.07
C PHE A 313 -11.32 -8.26 -3.89
N PRO A 314 -12.03 -7.22 -3.38
CA PRO A 314 -13.28 -6.77 -3.98
C PRO A 314 -13.08 -6.23 -5.40
N ASP A 315 -12.00 -5.49 -5.62
CA ASP A 315 -11.73 -4.83 -6.90
C ASP A 315 -11.36 -5.80 -8.03
N THR A 316 -10.92 -7.02 -7.72
CA THR A 316 -10.50 -8.01 -8.73
C THR A 316 -11.37 -9.26 -8.73
N PHE A 317 -12.38 -9.31 -7.85
CA PHE A 317 -13.23 -10.49 -7.64
C PHE A 317 -13.92 -10.99 -8.92
N PHE A 318 -14.26 -10.11 -9.86
CA PHE A 318 -14.91 -10.50 -11.13
C PHE A 318 -13.93 -10.67 -12.31
N GLY A 319 -12.64 -10.90 -12.03
CA GLY A 319 -11.63 -11.23 -13.05
C GLY A 319 -11.10 -10.03 -13.85
N VAL A 320 -11.61 -8.83 -13.59
CA VAL A 320 -11.12 -7.54 -14.10
C VAL A 320 -10.97 -6.58 -12.92
N HIS A 321 -10.09 -5.58 -13.05
CA HIS A 321 -10.02 -4.52 -12.05
C HIS A 321 -11.23 -3.58 -12.19
N LEU A 322 -12.16 -3.68 -11.25
CA LEU A 322 -13.36 -2.85 -11.16
C LEU A 322 -13.46 -2.31 -9.73
N ARG A 323 -13.25 -1.00 -9.54
CA ARG A 323 -13.28 -0.39 -8.20
C ARG A 323 -14.64 -0.58 -7.53
N GLN A 324 -14.70 -1.40 -6.48
CA GLN A 324 -15.90 -1.68 -5.71
C GLN A 324 -15.96 -0.79 -4.47
N GLY A 325 -16.89 0.18 -4.45
CA GLY A 325 -17.22 1.00 -3.28
C GLY A 325 -16.04 1.74 -2.62
N SER A 326 -15.83 3.02 -2.94
CA SER A 326 -14.82 3.83 -2.25
C SER A 326 -15.39 4.51 -1.00
N LYS A 327 -15.03 4.03 0.20
CA LYS A 327 -15.12 4.87 1.41
C LYS A 327 -13.85 5.70 1.53
N ALA A 328 -13.94 7.00 1.35
CA ALA A 328 -12.84 7.91 1.67
C ALA A 328 -12.65 7.96 3.20
N ARG A 329 -11.47 7.56 3.68
CA ARG A 329 -11.12 7.48 5.10
C ARG A 329 -10.31 8.67 5.59
N THR A 330 -9.65 9.36 4.68
CA THR A 330 -8.82 10.53 4.98
C THR A 330 -9.30 11.76 4.18
N PRO A 331 -9.00 12.99 4.62
CA PRO A 331 -9.30 14.19 3.84
C PRO A 331 -8.68 14.17 2.44
N ILE A 332 -7.49 13.58 2.29
CA ILE A 332 -6.81 13.42 0.99
C ILE A 332 -7.57 12.43 0.09
N GLU A 333 -8.01 11.28 0.61
CA GLU A 333 -8.82 10.34 -0.16
C GLU A 333 -10.18 10.93 -0.55
N LEU A 334 -10.76 11.78 0.31
CA LEU A 334 -12.00 12.48 0.00
C LEU A 334 -11.78 13.53 -1.08
N PHE A 335 -10.63 14.22 -1.06
CA PHE A 335 -10.22 15.12 -2.13
C PHE A 335 -10.12 14.36 -3.45
N ASP A 336 -9.45 13.21 -3.50
CA ASP A 336 -9.34 12.39 -4.72
C ASP A 336 -10.71 11.99 -5.26
N PHE A 337 -11.62 11.59 -4.38
CA PHE A 337 -12.98 11.24 -4.74
C PHE A 337 -13.75 12.42 -5.35
N MET A 338 -13.66 13.60 -4.73
CA MET A 338 -14.29 14.81 -5.23
C MET A 338 -13.66 15.26 -6.55
N HIS A 339 -12.33 15.26 -6.64
CA HIS A 339 -11.60 15.67 -7.82
C HIS A 339 -11.90 14.76 -9.00
N GLU A 340 -11.96 13.43 -8.81
CA GLU A 340 -12.37 12.52 -9.88
C GLU A 340 -13.79 12.81 -10.38
N SER A 341 -14.69 13.21 -9.49
CA SER A 341 -16.08 13.53 -9.81
C SER A 341 -16.24 14.88 -10.53
N TYR A 342 -15.41 15.87 -10.18
CA TYR A 342 -15.62 17.26 -10.60
C TYR A 342 -14.54 17.84 -11.51
N LYS A 343 -13.42 17.14 -11.77
CA LYS A 343 -12.30 17.63 -12.60
C LYS A 343 -12.69 18.13 -13.98
N ASN A 344 -13.75 17.57 -14.57
CA ASN A 344 -14.25 17.93 -15.91
C ASN A 344 -15.41 18.93 -15.88
N THR A 345 -15.76 19.49 -14.71
CA THR A 345 -16.84 20.48 -14.60
C THR A 345 -16.43 21.78 -15.28
N PRO A 346 -17.26 22.37 -16.16
CA PRO A 346 -16.97 23.64 -16.81
C PRO A 346 -16.70 24.78 -15.82
N LYS A 347 -15.79 25.71 -16.18
CA LYS A 347 -15.39 26.84 -15.34
C LYS A 347 -16.58 27.68 -14.89
N GLU A 348 -17.49 27.96 -15.81
CA GLU A 348 -18.69 28.77 -15.59
C GLU A 348 -19.58 28.15 -14.50
N LYS A 349 -19.68 26.82 -14.49
CA LYS A 349 -20.48 26.08 -13.51
C LYS A 349 -19.83 26.06 -12.13
N LEU A 350 -18.50 25.91 -12.07
CA LEU A 350 -17.74 26.01 -10.83
C LEU A 350 -17.85 27.42 -10.21
N LEU A 351 -17.79 28.48 -11.03
CA LEU A 351 -18.00 29.86 -10.60
C LEU A 351 -19.44 30.07 -10.10
N GLU A 352 -20.44 29.54 -10.79
CA GLU A 352 -21.84 29.58 -10.34
C GLU A 352 -21.99 28.98 -8.93
N TRP A 353 -21.39 27.81 -8.68
CA TRP A 353 -21.44 27.17 -7.37
C TRP A 353 -20.68 27.92 -6.28
N MET A 354 -19.65 28.69 -6.66
CA MET A 354 -18.84 29.51 -5.75
C MET A 354 -19.23 30.98 -5.75
N ALA A 355 -20.40 31.36 -6.27
CA ALA A 355 -20.81 32.76 -6.41
C ALA A 355 -20.88 33.54 -5.10
N ASN A 356 -21.10 32.85 -3.97
CA ASN A 356 -21.15 33.45 -2.63
C ASN A 356 -19.81 33.40 -1.89
N ALA A 357 -18.72 33.00 -2.56
CA ALA A 357 -17.41 32.95 -1.94
C ALA A 357 -16.87 34.38 -1.68
N PRO A 358 -16.23 34.63 -0.53
CA PRO A 358 -15.71 35.96 -0.19
C PRO A 358 -14.60 36.43 -1.15
N ASP A 359 -13.91 35.50 -1.80
CA ASP A 359 -12.82 35.71 -2.75
C ASP A 359 -13.27 35.47 -4.21
N PHE A 360 -14.57 35.61 -4.51
CA PHE A 360 -15.13 35.29 -5.82
C PHE A 360 -14.47 36.03 -6.99
N ASP A 361 -14.03 37.26 -6.79
CA ASP A 361 -13.34 38.02 -7.84
C ASP A 361 -11.99 37.41 -8.19
N ASP A 362 -11.22 36.93 -7.20
CA ASP A 362 -9.94 36.23 -7.44
C ASP A 362 -10.17 34.89 -8.16
N LEU A 363 -11.26 34.18 -7.85
CA LEU A 363 -11.61 32.90 -8.47
C LEU A 363 -11.89 33.01 -9.98
N LYS A 364 -12.35 34.18 -10.46
CA LYS A 364 -12.65 34.39 -11.90
C LYS A 364 -11.40 34.35 -12.75
N ASP A 365 -10.25 34.72 -12.19
CA ASP A 365 -8.99 34.81 -12.92
C ASP A 365 -8.28 33.46 -13.04
N LEU A 366 -8.71 32.47 -12.27
CA LEU A 366 -8.11 31.13 -12.27
C LEU A 366 -8.47 30.30 -13.50
N SER A 367 -7.58 29.39 -13.87
CA SER A 367 -7.89 28.38 -14.90
C SER A 367 -8.94 27.38 -14.41
N GLN A 368 -9.59 26.67 -15.35
CA GLN A 368 -10.57 25.64 -15.00
C GLN A 368 -9.97 24.54 -14.08
N PRO A 369 -8.77 24.00 -14.34
CA PRO A 369 -8.17 23.01 -13.47
C PRO A 369 -7.97 23.53 -12.04
N GLU A 370 -7.40 24.73 -11.88
CA GLU A 370 -7.17 25.36 -10.57
C GLU A 370 -8.48 25.58 -9.81
N LEU A 371 -9.51 26.05 -10.51
CA LEU A 371 -10.82 26.28 -9.94
C LEU A 371 -11.47 24.97 -9.47
N SER A 372 -11.29 23.89 -10.24
CA SER A 372 -11.80 22.57 -9.88
C SER A 372 -11.13 22.01 -8.62
N GLU A 373 -9.81 22.21 -8.47
CA GLU A 373 -9.08 21.79 -7.27
C GLU A 373 -9.55 22.59 -6.04
N ILE A 374 -9.70 23.92 -6.16
CA ILE A 374 -10.19 24.78 -5.06
C ILE A 374 -11.59 24.37 -4.63
N TYR A 375 -12.47 24.13 -5.58
CA TYR A 375 -13.82 23.68 -5.30
C TYR A 375 -13.81 22.37 -4.50
N CYS A 376 -13.04 21.38 -4.96
CA CYS A 376 -12.92 20.09 -4.27
C CYS A 376 -12.34 20.22 -2.86
N GLU A 377 -11.31 21.04 -2.67
CA GLU A 377 -10.73 21.35 -1.36
C GLU A 377 -11.78 21.94 -0.40
N ARG A 378 -12.59 22.91 -0.88
CA ARG A 378 -13.67 23.51 -0.09
C ARG A 378 -14.75 22.51 0.28
N CYS A 379 -15.12 21.61 -0.63
CA CYS A 379 -16.06 20.53 -0.33
C CYS A 379 -15.51 19.62 0.79
N VAL A 380 -14.23 19.25 0.72
CA VAL A 380 -13.58 18.42 1.75
C VAL A 380 -13.62 19.12 3.11
N TYR A 381 -13.20 20.39 3.18
CA TYR A 381 -13.26 21.15 4.43
C TYR A 381 -14.67 21.28 5.00
N GLY A 382 -15.67 21.50 4.14
CA GLY A 382 -17.07 21.53 4.54
C GLY A 382 -17.55 20.22 5.19
N ILE A 383 -17.16 19.07 4.61
CA ILE A 383 -17.51 17.74 5.12
C ILE A 383 -16.80 17.45 6.44
N VAL A 384 -15.50 17.72 6.52
CA VAL A 384 -14.71 17.50 7.74
C VAL A 384 -15.25 18.34 8.90
N ALA A 385 -15.53 19.63 8.66
CA ALA A 385 -16.10 20.52 9.68
C ALA A 385 -17.51 20.10 10.13
N ASP A 386 -18.33 19.52 9.24
CA ASP A 386 -19.64 18.96 9.61
C ASP A 386 -19.50 17.69 10.47
N GLN A 387 -18.57 16.81 10.14
CA GLN A 387 -18.28 15.61 10.93
C GLN A 387 -17.77 15.96 12.34
N GLU A 388 -16.87 16.92 12.47
CA GLU A 388 -16.37 17.40 13.76
C GLU A 388 -17.50 17.97 14.63
N ARG A 389 -18.40 18.78 14.04
CA ARG A 389 -19.58 19.33 14.73
C ARG A 389 -20.58 18.25 15.17
N LYS A 390 -20.73 17.17 14.39
CA LYS A 390 -21.59 16.03 14.76
C LYS A 390 -20.98 15.23 15.90
N ASN A 391 -19.67 15.02 15.88
CA ASN A 391 -18.95 14.30 16.92
C ASN A 391 -18.97 15.07 18.25
N SER A 392 -18.79 16.39 18.22
CA SER A 392 -18.86 17.22 19.44
C SER A 392 -20.25 17.22 20.07
N LYS A 393 -21.31 17.26 19.26
CA LYS A 393 -22.70 17.15 19.76
C LYS A 393 -23.01 15.76 20.35
N SER A 394 -22.37 14.70 19.85
CA SER A 394 -22.56 13.35 20.38
C SER A 394 -21.78 13.07 21.67
N SER A 395 -20.67 13.77 21.93
CA SER A 395 -19.94 13.68 23.20
C SER A 395 -20.65 14.42 24.34
N ASP A 396 -21.30 15.54 24.01
CA ASP A 396 -22.07 16.34 24.99
C ASP A 396 -23.38 15.66 25.43
N GLN A 397 -23.88 14.68 24.67
CA GLN A 397 -25.08 13.89 25.03
C GLN A 397 -24.76 12.59 25.79
N ARG A 398 -23.47 12.26 25.98
CA ARG A 398 -23.00 11.10 26.75
C ARG A 398 -22.27 11.48 28.04
N SER A 399 -22.22 12.77 28.34
CA SER A 399 -21.78 13.35 29.60
C SER A 399 -23.02 13.74 30.40
#